data_AF-A0A399HZK2-F1
#
_entry.id   AF-A0A399HZK2-F1
#
_cell.length_a   1.000
_cell.length_b   1.000
_cell.length_c   1.000
_cell.angle_alpha   90.00
_cell.angle_beta   90.00
_cell.angle_gamma   90.00
#
_symmetry.space_group_name_H-M   'P 1'
#
loop_
_entity.id
_entity.type
_entity.pdbx_description
1 polymer ?
#
loop_
_entity_poly.entity_id
_entity_poly.type
_entity_poly.pdbx_seq_one_letter_code
_entity_poly.pdbx_strand_id
1 'polypeptide(L)' 'MKCPVCKSHKQVDIDLHSDGFDEGIIECSICGTIWSVNHGVTEIIKDAQANSFLEAQTECVEGDDYNLPGNDK' A
#
# COMPACT_ATOMS: atom_id res chain seq x y z
N MET A 1 -12.74 11.16 -6.24
CA MET A 1 -12.82 10.57 -4.89
C MET A 1 -11.88 11.35 -3.97
N LYS A 2 -11.70 10.95 -2.70
CA LYS A 2 -10.78 11.63 -1.77
C LYS A 2 -9.60 10.71 -1.49
N CYS A 3 -8.38 11.20 -1.66
CA CYS A 3 -7.17 10.41 -1.42
C CYS A 3 -7.18 9.85 0.01
N PRO A 4 -6.95 8.53 0.20
CA PRO A 4 -6.98 7.91 1.52
C PRO A 4 -5.84 8.37 2.42
N VAL A 5 -4.73 8.83 1.84
CA VAL A 5 -3.53 9.30 2.55
C VAL A 5 -3.63 10.79 2.88
N CYS A 6 -3.47 11.67 1.88
CA CYS A 6 -3.37 13.12 2.12
C CYS A 6 -4.73 13.84 2.17
N LYS A 7 -5.84 13.12 1.97
CA LYS A 7 -7.20 13.67 2.01
C LYS A 7 -7.48 14.73 0.93
N SER A 8 -6.62 14.91 -0.06
CA SER A 8 -6.86 15.77 -1.22
C SER A 8 -7.90 15.19 -2.17
N HIS A 9 -8.57 16.06 -2.94
CA HIS A 9 -9.47 15.69 -4.03
C HIS A 9 -8.81 15.76 -5.41
N LYS A 10 -7.54 16.19 -5.49
CA LYS A 10 -6.79 16.22 -6.74
C LYS A 10 -6.21 14.83 -7.02
N GLN A 11 -6.69 14.22 -8.09
CA GLN A 11 -6.31 12.88 -8.52
C GLN A 11 -6.40 12.77 -10.04
N VAL A 12 -5.64 11.83 -10.59
CA VAL A 12 -5.75 11.35 -11.97
C VAL A 12 -6.42 9.98 -11.91
N ASP A 13 -7.46 9.81 -12.71
CA ASP A 13 -8.21 8.57 -12.82
C ASP A 13 -7.69 7.80 -14.04
N ILE A 14 -7.40 6.51 -13.84
CA ILE A 14 -6.92 5.59 -14.85
C ILE A 14 -8.01 4.52 -14.98
N ASP A 15 -8.79 4.66 -16.04
CA ASP A 15 -9.86 3.72 -16.37
C ASP A 15 -9.24 2.48 -17.02
N LEU A 16 -9.29 1.35 -16.32
CA LEU A 16 -8.82 0.06 -16.82
C LEU A 16 -10.03 -0.81 -17.16
N HIS A 17 -10.42 -0.77 -18.42
CA HIS A 17 -11.48 -1.62 -18.95
C HIS A 17 -10.86 -2.77 -19.76
N SER A 18 -10.87 -3.97 -19.19
CA SER A 18 -10.50 -5.22 -19.86
C SER A 18 -11.65 -6.23 -19.74
N ASP A 19 -11.72 -7.20 -20.65
CA ASP A 19 -12.81 -8.18 -20.68
C ASP A 19 -12.84 -8.98 -19.35
N GLY A 20 -13.88 -8.77 -18.55
CA GLY A 20 -14.04 -9.37 -17.21
C GLY A 20 -13.35 -8.63 -16.06
N PHE A 21 -12.72 -7.47 -16.30
CA PHE A 21 -12.05 -6.67 -15.28
C PHE A 21 -12.35 -5.18 -15.49
N ASP A 22 -13.17 -4.63 -14.60
CA ASP A 22 -13.57 -3.22 -14.58
C ASP A 22 -13.10 -2.62 -13.25
N GLU A 23 -11.95 -1.95 -13.26
CA GLU A 23 -11.36 -1.33 -12.08
C GLU A 23 -10.95 0.11 -12.35
N GLY A 24 -11.35 1.00 -11.44
CA GLY A 24 -10.84 2.37 -11.41
C GLY A 24 -9.55 2.43 -10.61
N ILE A 25 -8.42 2.63 -11.28
CA ILE A 25 -7.13 2.89 -10.63
C ILE A 25 -6.97 4.40 -10.51
N ILE A 26 -6.59 4.88 -9.33
CA ILE A 26 -6.53 6.31 -9.04
C ILE A 26 -5.16 6.66 -8.48
N GLU A 27 -4.54 7.69 -9.05
CA GLU A 27 -3.29 8.27 -8.55
C GLU A 27 -3.55 9.66 -7.95
N CYS A 28 -3.07 9.91 -6.72
CA CYS A 28 -3.13 11.24 -6.15
C CYS A 28 -2.00 12.12 -6.66
N SER A 29 -2.33 13.20 -7.36
CA SER A 29 -1.35 14.17 -7.88
C SER A 29 -0.65 15.01 -6.79
N ILE A 30 -1.03 14.87 -5.52
CA ILE A 30 -0.42 15.61 -4.40
C ILE A 30 0.65 14.79 -3.69
N CYS A 31 0.34 13.53 -3.36
CA CYS A 31 1.25 12.69 -2.58
C CYS A 31 1.78 11.48 -3.38
N GLY A 32 1.22 11.18 -4.54
CA GLY A 32 1.64 10.04 -5.37
C GLY A 32 1.13 8.67 -4.89
N THR A 33 0.24 8.63 -3.89
CA THR A 33 -0.46 7.39 -3.51
C THR A 33 -1.30 6.89 -4.67
N ILE A 34 -1.25 5.58 -4.93
CA ILE A 34 -2.06 4.90 -5.94
C ILE A 34 -2.97 3.89 -5.23
N TRP A 35 -4.26 3.89 -5.58
CA TRP A 35 -5.23 2.95 -5.04
C TRP A 35 -6.24 2.53 -6.11
N SER A 36 -6.78 1.31 -6.02
CA SER A 36 -7.89 0.86 -6.84
C SER A 36 -9.21 0.94 -6.07
N VAL A 37 -10.30 1.00 -6.83
CA VAL A 37 -11.65 0.93 -6.30
C VAL A 37 -12.43 -0.10 -7.09
N ASN A 38 -12.81 -1.19 -6.43
CA ASN A 38 -13.59 -2.27 -7.02
C ASN A 38 -14.76 -2.62 -6.10
N HIS A 39 -15.98 -2.62 -6.63
CA HIS A 39 -17.22 -2.86 -5.87
C HIS A 39 -17.35 -2.08 -4.54
N GLY A 40 -16.81 -0.84 -4.49
CA GLY A 40 -16.83 0.02 -3.30
C GLY A 40 -15.74 -0.29 -2.27
N VAL A 41 -14.90 -1.30 -2.51
CA VAL A 41 -13.70 -1.59 -1.73
C VAL A 41 -12.54 -0.76 -2.27
N THR A 42 -11.79 -0.12 -1.38
CA THR A 42 -10.60 0.65 -1.73
C THR A 42 -9.36 -0.09 -1.26
N GLU A 43 -8.43 -0.35 -2.18
CA GLU A 43 -7.17 -1.03 -1.90
C GLU A 43 -5.98 -0.13 -2.28
N ILE A 44 -5.03 0.06 -1.36
CA ILE A 44 -3.82 0.86 -1.63
C ILE A 44 -2.81 -0.03 -2.35
N ILE A 45 -2.50 0.34 -3.60
CA ILE A 45 -1.50 -0.36 -4.43
C ILE A 45 -0.10 0.18 -4.14
N LYS A 46 0.02 1.52 -4.00
CA LYS A 46 1.26 2.19 -3.67
C LYS A 46 1.01 3.21 -2.58
N ASP A 47 1.57 2.96 -1.41
CA ASP A 47 1.64 3.96 -0.36
C ASP A 47 2.82 4.91 -0.61
N ALA A 48 2.58 6.20 -0.44
CA ALA A 48 3.58 7.24 -0.58
C ALA A 48 3.99 7.86 0.77
N GLN A 49 3.39 7.40 1.87
CA GLN A 49 3.83 7.80 3.21
C GLN A 49 5.15 7.11 3.55
N ALA A 50 6.18 7.91 3.84
CA ALA A 50 7.42 7.41 4.42
C ALA A 50 7.17 6.88 5.85
N ASN A 51 7.86 5.79 6.18
CA ASN A 51 7.70 4.96 7.38
C ASN A 51 6.26 4.45 7.57
N SER A 52 5.56 4.17 6.46
CA SER A 52 4.28 3.47 6.52
C SER A 52 4.48 2.03 6.99
N PHE A 53 3.45 1.47 7.62
CA PHE A 53 3.40 0.03 7.89
C PHE A 53 3.64 -0.80 6.61
N LEU A 54 3.16 -0.34 5.46
CA LEU A 54 3.35 -1.01 4.17
C LEU A 54 4.78 -0.87 3.60
N GLU A 55 5.57 0.07 4.10
CA GLU A 55 6.99 0.22 3.73
C GLU A 55 7.90 -0.72 4.52
N ALA A 56 7.41 -1.31 5.61
CA ALA A 56 8.21 -2.15 6.49
C ALA A 56 8.82 -3.33 5.72
N GLN A 57 10.15 -3.31 5.59
CA GLN A 57 10.92 -4.45 5.13
C GLN A 57 11.23 -5.32 6.34
N THR A 58 10.86 -6.59 6.30
CA THR A 58 11.34 -7.56 7.28
C THR A 58 12.79 -7.87 6.99
N GLU A 59 13.59 -8.09 8.03
CA GLU A 59 14.90 -8.71 7.86
C GLU A 59 14.74 -10.14 7.33
N CYS A 60 15.76 -10.65 6.64
CA CYS A 60 15.82 -12.08 6.34
C CYS A 60 16.03 -12.82 7.65
N VAL A 61 15.02 -13.59 8.07
CA VAL A 61 15.07 -14.40 9.30
C VAL A 61 15.22 -15.89 8.94
N GLU A 62 16.20 -16.55 9.53
CA GLU A 62 16.33 -18.00 9.55
C GLU A 62 15.57 -18.57 10.77
N GLY A 63 15.25 -19.88 10.74
CA GLY A 63 14.34 -20.50 11.72
C GLY A 63 14.81 -20.48 13.17
N ASP A 64 16.07 -20.15 13.42
CA ASP A 64 16.74 -20.15 14.72
C ASP A 64 17.28 -18.79 15.17
N ASP A 65 17.10 -17.71 14.39
CA ASP A 65 17.65 -16.37 14.69
C ASP A 65 17.21 -15.79 16.05
N TYR A 66 16.04 -16.18 16.54
CA TYR A 66 15.50 -15.75 17.83
C TYR A 66 15.58 -16.82 18.93
N ASN A 67 16.19 -17.97 18.65
CA ASN A 67 16.48 -19.01 19.66
C ASN A 67 17.77 -18.67 20.42
N LEU A 68 17.78 -17.54 21.13
CA LEU A 68 18.91 -17.17 21.99
C LEU A 68 18.97 -18.12 23.20
N PRO A 69 20.04 -18.90 23.39
CA PRO A 69 20.28 -19.54 24.67
C PRO A 69 20.53 -18.41 25.69
N GLY A 70 19.70 -18.34 26.73
CA GLY A 70 19.86 -17.38 27.81
C GLY A 70 21.29 -17.49 28.35
N ASN A 71 22.10 -16.45 28.14
CA ASN A 71 23.40 -16.36 28.79
C ASN A 71 23.14 -16.04 30.27
N ASP A 72 23.06 -17.10 31.08
CA ASP A 72 23.24 -17.02 32.52
C ASP A 72 24.63 -16.41 32.80
N LYS A 73 24.65 -15.17 33.28
CA LYS A 73 25.74 -14.58 34.05
C LYS A 73 25.18 -13.76 35.20
#